data_AF-A0A1H0JRW5-F1
#
_entry.id   AF-A0A1H0JRW5-F1
#
_cell.length_a   1.000
_cell.length_b   1.000
_cell.length_c   1.000
_cell.angle_alpha   90.00
_cell.angle_beta   90.00
_cell.angle_gamma   90.00
#
_symmetry.space_group_name_H-M   'P 1'
#
loop_
_entity.id
_entity.type
_entity.pdbx_description
1 polymer ?
#
loop_
_entity_poly.entity_id
_entity_poly.type
_entity_poly.pdbx_seq_one_letter_code
_entity_poly.pdbx_strand_id
1 'polypeptide(L)'
;MAKKNLMLEDVVAFVEQLPYVKFKHIVECYSKAQNSDFSDTLNQLTVSNFEQRLERLAINSFCPRCSSENIVRNGRKNNIQQFKCKDCKRRFTRFTDTILEKTRWHWDIWIKVLEMTINNYSITDMMNVLIKDYGCDGINYKTVWLWRMKLIHALADMPMPNLTGVVQVDETFIRESQKGSRKLSSMIGNHVERKARYGRQPSHYGVMGAEFATVVTAIDNRGYCVCKVASLGKLSPELFFDLFDEHFDNIAYLCSDANSVYEDYCQLRNTPHYVRPSNFLKIIGNHGYIIQATDDFEKKTNKKVLEHLYYEGITDKINNRGEMLFDKFNEIKYQNGLSLGRVNELHNEIKQYIYRDMTNVSTKYLQDYIGYFTYIHNWRITNGHYPTSLTDAEAIFIEILKAKKNLTSSEVRQKRLELPKPSSRYLEVLKVETEKARHAIANPYFKFNEEDGVLSFNKREYLLDLPKTRLYAIAKECHIPRYKKLALWSLVSLILKQKNIQDILYQQLAKDRNQLIDEEDLEVMRSSGYVL
;
A
#
# COMPACT_ATOMS: atom_id res chain seq x y z
N MET A 1 21.37 -57.21 -1.89
CA MET A 1 21.08 -55.96 -1.16
C MET A 1 21.00 -56.30 0.32
N ALA A 2 21.90 -55.76 1.15
CA ALA A 2 21.85 -55.98 2.60
C ALA A 2 20.53 -55.41 3.16
N LYS A 3 19.75 -56.22 3.89
CA LYS A 3 18.56 -55.73 4.60
C LYS A 3 19.02 -54.68 5.60
N LYS A 4 18.69 -53.40 5.34
CA LYS A 4 18.89 -52.32 6.30
C LYS A 4 18.08 -52.68 7.55
N ASN A 5 18.72 -52.76 8.72
CA ASN A 5 17.98 -52.92 9.98
C ASN A 5 17.12 -51.66 10.17
N LEU A 6 15.80 -51.85 10.21
CA LEU A 6 14.82 -50.77 10.32
C LEU A 6 14.85 -50.22 11.75
N MET A 7 15.35 -49.01 11.96
CA MET A 7 15.32 -48.36 13.27
C MET A 7 13.97 -47.67 13.48
N LEU A 8 13.47 -47.62 14.72
CA LEU A 8 12.21 -46.95 15.04
C LEU A 8 12.24 -45.46 14.66
N GLU A 9 13.40 -44.82 14.84
CA GLU A 9 13.64 -43.43 14.45
C GLU A 9 13.46 -43.21 12.94
N ASP A 10 13.91 -44.15 12.11
CA ASP A 10 13.75 -44.09 10.65
C ASP A 10 12.27 -44.16 10.24
N VAL A 11 11.48 -44.97 10.95
CA VAL A 11 10.03 -45.12 10.70
C VAL A 11 9.28 -43.84 11.10
N VAL A 12 9.62 -43.26 12.26
CA VAL A 12 9.03 -42.00 12.73
C VAL A 12 9.36 -40.86 11.76
N ALA A 13 10.63 -40.74 11.37
CA ALA A 13 11.06 -39.75 10.39
C ALA A 13 10.38 -39.92 9.02
N PHE A 14 10.16 -41.16 8.58
CA PHE A 14 9.41 -41.44 7.36
C PHE A 14 7.94 -41.00 7.46
N VAL A 15 7.24 -41.36 8.54
CA VAL A 15 5.84 -40.99 8.76
C VAL A 15 5.68 -39.47 8.81
N GLU A 16 6.66 -38.74 9.33
CA GLU A 16 6.64 -37.27 9.39
C GLU A 16 6.76 -36.56 8.05
N GLN A 17 7.34 -37.22 7.06
CA GLN A 17 7.52 -36.71 5.71
C GLN A 17 6.35 -37.08 4.79
N LEU A 18 5.40 -37.89 5.26
CA LEU A 18 4.25 -38.28 4.46
C LEU A 18 3.30 -37.09 4.25
N PRO A 19 2.71 -36.97 3.05
CA PRO A 19 1.61 -36.07 2.81
C PRO A 19 0.46 -36.34 3.80
N TYR A 20 -0.23 -35.29 4.20
CA TYR A 20 -1.26 -35.34 5.24
C TYR A 20 -2.30 -36.44 5.03
N VAL A 21 -2.74 -36.70 3.80
CA VAL A 21 -3.72 -37.75 3.50
C VAL A 21 -3.20 -39.13 3.91
N LYS A 22 -1.93 -39.43 3.61
CA LYS A 22 -1.30 -40.70 3.99
C LYS A 22 -1.03 -40.75 5.50
N PHE A 23 -0.58 -39.63 6.08
CA PHE A 23 -0.40 -39.49 7.53
C PHE A 23 -1.71 -39.77 8.27
N LYS A 24 -2.81 -39.08 7.90
CA LYS A 24 -4.15 -39.26 8.47
C LYS A 24 -4.59 -40.72 8.39
N HIS A 25 -4.43 -41.36 7.24
CA HIS A 25 -4.78 -42.77 7.05
C HIS A 25 -4.00 -43.71 7.99
N ILE A 26 -2.69 -43.49 8.15
CA ILE A 26 -1.88 -44.28 9.09
C ILE A 26 -2.37 -44.10 10.52
N VAL A 27 -2.70 -42.86 10.91
CA VAL A 27 -3.26 -42.60 12.24
C VAL A 27 -4.61 -43.28 12.43
N GLU A 28 -5.49 -43.28 11.43
CA GLU A 28 -6.77 -44.00 11.47
C GLU A 28 -6.57 -45.50 11.68
N CYS A 29 -5.64 -46.12 10.94
CA CYS A 29 -5.29 -47.52 11.12
C CYS A 29 -4.73 -47.80 12.52
N TYR A 30 -3.85 -46.93 13.03
CA TYR A 30 -3.28 -47.04 14.36
C TYR A 30 -4.34 -46.94 15.46
N SER A 31 -5.23 -45.94 15.39
CA SER A 31 -6.30 -45.77 16.36
C SER A 31 -7.26 -46.96 16.40
N LYS A 32 -7.60 -47.52 15.24
CA LYS A 32 -8.41 -48.75 15.16
C LYS A 32 -7.70 -49.94 15.79
N ALA A 33 -6.40 -50.11 15.53
CA ALA A 33 -5.62 -51.23 16.07
C ALA A 33 -5.44 -51.13 17.59
N GLN A 34 -5.32 -49.93 18.14
CA GLN A 34 -5.10 -49.68 19.56
C GLN A 34 -6.40 -49.38 20.34
N ASN A 35 -7.56 -49.40 19.67
CA ASN A 35 -8.85 -49.02 20.23
C ASN A 35 -8.83 -47.65 20.94
N SER A 36 -8.13 -46.68 20.35
CA SER A 36 -8.02 -45.30 20.87
C SER A 36 -8.92 -44.33 20.12
N ASP A 37 -9.25 -43.19 20.73
CA ASP A 37 -9.98 -42.13 20.05
C ASP A 37 -9.15 -41.55 18.91
N PHE A 38 -9.71 -41.57 17.70
CA PHE A 38 -9.02 -41.14 16.49
C PHE A 38 -8.67 -39.64 16.51
N SER A 39 -9.60 -38.79 16.96
CA SER A 39 -9.42 -37.34 16.97
C SER A 39 -8.29 -36.93 17.93
N ASP A 40 -8.29 -37.47 19.14
CA ASP A 40 -7.26 -37.22 20.13
C ASP A 40 -5.91 -37.76 19.68
N THR A 41 -5.87 -38.96 19.08
CA THR A 41 -4.64 -39.54 18.53
C THR A 41 -4.06 -38.68 17.41
N LEU A 42 -4.89 -38.24 16.46
CA LEU A 42 -4.50 -37.36 15.36
C LEU A 42 -3.96 -36.03 15.85
N ASN A 43 -4.62 -35.42 16.84
CA ASN A 43 -4.17 -34.17 17.45
C ASN A 43 -2.79 -34.34 18.11
N GLN A 44 -2.58 -35.41 18.87
CA GLN A 44 -1.31 -35.67 19.55
C GLN A 44 -0.15 -35.87 18.56
N LEU A 45 -0.36 -36.69 17.53
CA LEU A 45 0.67 -36.96 16.52
C LEU A 45 0.96 -35.73 15.65
N THR A 46 -0.07 -34.95 15.31
CA THR A 46 0.10 -33.67 14.59
C THR A 46 0.95 -32.68 15.39
N VAL A 47 0.67 -32.54 16.69
CA VAL A 47 1.44 -31.65 17.57
C VAL A 47 2.89 -32.12 17.71
N SER A 48 3.12 -33.43 17.83
CA SER A 48 4.46 -34.00 17.89
C SER A 48 5.24 -33.77 16.59
N ASN A 49 4.60 -33.98 15.43
CA ASN A 49 5.19 -33.70 14.11
C ASN A 49 5.64 -32.24 14.00
N PHE A 50 4.79 -31.30 14.43
CA PHE A 50 5.15 -29.89 14.44
C PHE A 50 6.32 -29.57 15.36
N GLU A 51 6.33 -30.10 16.58
CA GLU A 51 7.40 -29.84 17.54
C GLU A 51 8.77 -30.24 16.95
N GLN A 52 8.83 -31.40 16.31
CA GLN A 52 10.05 -31.88 15.65
C GLN A 52 10.44 -31.02 14.44
N ARG A 53 9.49 -30.64 13.58
CA ARG A 53 9.75 -29.71 12.47
C ARG A 53 10.27 -28.36 12.98
N LEU A 54 9.66 -27.80 14.01
CA LEU A 54 10.07 -26.53 14.60
C LEU A 54 11.46 -26.63 15.25
N GLU A 55 11.79 -27.77 15.85
CA GLU A 55 13.14 -28.04 16.37
C GLU A 55 14.18 -28.08 15.25
N ARG A 56 13.92 -28.81 14.16
CA ARG A 56 14.80 -28.86 12.97
C ARG A 56 15.01 -27.47 12.34
N LEU A 57 13.96 -26.66 12.31
CA LEU A 57 13.99 -25.27 11.83
C LEU A 57 14.59 -24.28 12.84
N ALA A 58 15.05 -24.76 13.99
CA ALA A 58 15.59 -23.95 15.10
C ALA A 58 14.64 -22.84 15.60
N ILE A 59 13.32 -23.02 15.43
CA ILE A 59 12.32 -22.04 15.87
C ILE A 59 12.27 -22.02 17.39
N ASN A 60 12.39 -20.83 17.97
CA ASN A 60 12.44 -20.64 19.43
C ASN A 60 13.52 -21.49 20.12
N SER A 61 14.70 -21.63 19.50
CA SER A 61 15.89 -22.18 20.16
C SER A 61 16.48 -21.25 21.22
N PHE A 62 16.13 -19.97 21.13
CA PHE A 62 16.45 -18.92 22.08
C PHE A 62 15.18 -18.39 22.75
N CYS A 63 15.32 -17.70 23.88
CA CYS A 63 14.18 -17.17 24.60
C CYS A 63 13.44 -16.16 23.72
N PRO A 64 12.14 -16.33 23.41
CA PRO A 64 11.42 -15.42 22.53
C PRO A 64 11.29 -14.00 23.09
N ARG A 65 11.51 -13.82 24.40
CA ARG A 65 11.38 -12.52 25.08
C ARG A 65 12.68 -11.73 25.16
N CYS A 66 13.80 -12.38 25.47
CA CYS A 66 15.07 -11.69 25.75
C CYS A 66 16.24 -12.25 24.94
N SER A 67 15.97 -13.13 23.97
CA SER A 67 16.95 -13.76 23.09
C SER A 67 18.08 -14.54 23.79
N SER A 68 17.98 -14.78 25.09
CA SER A 68 18.95 -15.56 25.87
C SER A 68 18.99 -17.03 25.43
N GLU A 69 20.20 -17.58 25.40
CA GLU A 69 20.49 -18.99 25.15
C GLU A 69 20.36 -19.85 26.43
N ASN A 70 20.28 -19.23 27.61
CA ASN A 70 20.24 -19.92 28.91
C ASN A 70 18.84 -20.54 29.16
N ILE A 71 18.53 -21.61 28.43
CA ILE A 71 17.23 -22.28 28.44
C ILE A 71 17.34 -23.67 29.04
N VAL A 72 16.35 -24.04 29.85
CA VAL A 72 16.20 -25.41 30.36
C VAL A 72 14.84 -25.99 30.03
N ARG A 73 14.79 -27.31 29.84
CA ARG A 73 13.53 -28.06 29.75
C ARG A 73 12.79 -27.97 31.10
N ASN A 74 11.50 -27.65 31.06
CA ASN A 74 10.66 -27.38 32.23
C ASN A 74 9.37 -28.21 32.18
N GLY A 75 9.52 -29.54 32.02
CA GLY A 75 8.42 -30.48 31.90
C GLY A 75 7.71 -30.45 30.54
N ARG A 76 6.59 -31.17 30.45
CA ARG A 76 5.73 -31.22 29.27
C ARG A 76 4.29 -30.86 29.65
N LYS A 77 3.56 -30.22 28.74
CA LYS A 77 2.13 -29.95 28.89
C LYS A 77 1.42 -30.34 27.61
N ASN A 78 0.40 -31.20 27.71
CA ASN A 78 -0.32 -31.76 26.56
C ASN A 78 0.65 -32.34 25.50
N ASN A 79 1.64 -33.10 25.97
CA ASN A 79 2.73 -33.69 25.16
C ASN A 79 3.69 -32.71 24.47
N ILE A 80 3.55 -31.40 24.69
CA ILE A 80 4.48 -30.39 24.16
C ILE A 80 5.58 -30.11 25.20
N GLN A 81 6.83 -30.06 24.75
CA GLN A 81 7.98 -29.67 25.54
C GLN A 81 7.89 -28.19 25.96
N GLN A 82 7.94 -27.95 27.27
CA GLN A 82 8.05 -26.62 27.82
C GLN A 82 9.50 -26.27 28.12
N PHE A 83 9.84 -25.01 27.90
CA PHE A 83 11.14 -24.42 28.17
C PHE A 83 10.99 -23.29 29.17
N LYS A 84 12.04 -23.05 29.95
CA LYS A 84 12.15 -21.90 30.86
C LYS A 84 13.48 -21.22 30.64
N CYS A 85 13.44 -19.92 30.36
CA CYS A 85 14.65 -19.09 30.32
C CYS A 85 15.14 -18.86 31.77
N LYS A 86 16.43 -19.05 32.01
CA LYS A 86 17.04 -18.79 33.32
C LYS A 86 17.23 -17.31 33.61
N ASP A 87 17.33 -16.47 32.59
CA ASP A 87 17.60 -15.04 32.74
C ASP A 87 16.30 -14.28 33.02
N CYS A 88 15.34 -14.29 32.07
CA CYS A 88 14.06 -13.57 32.24
C CYS A 88 12.93 -14.39 32.89
N LYS A 89 13.20 -15.65 33.28
CA LYS A 89 12.24 -16.60 33.89
C LYS A 89 11.00 -16.94 33.05
N ARG A 90 10.90 -16.45 31.81
CA ARG A 90 9.77 -16.72 30.90
C ARG A 90 9.69 -18.20 30.58
N ARG A 91 8.47 -18.74 30.63
CA ARG A 91 8.13 -20.08 30.11
C ARG A 91 7.63 -19.95 28.67
N PHE A 92 8.03 -20.88 27.82
CA PHE A 92 7.63 -20.89 26.41
C PHE A 92 7.69 -22.32 25.85
N THR A 93 7.15 -22.52 24.66
CA THR A 93 7.26 -23.75 23.85
C THR A 93 7.84 -23.37 22.50
N ARG A 94 8.16 -24.36 21.66
CA ARG A 94 8.57 -24.09 20.26
C ARG A 94 7.52 -23.29 19.49
N PHE A 95 6.24 -23.40 19.86
CA PHE A 95 5.11 -22.73 19.22
C PHE A 95 4.88 -21.29 19.68
N THR A 96 5.48 -20.84 20.79
CA THR A 96 5.21 -19.52 21.37
C THR A 96 5.46 -18.41 20.36
N ASP A 97 4.49 -17.49 20.23
CA ASP A 97 4.50 -16.34 19.32
C ASP A 97 4.53 -16.71 17.82
N THR A 98 4.30 -17.98 17.47
CA THR A 98 4.18 -18.43 16.06
C THR A 98 2.72 -18.52 15.63
N ILE A 99 2.47 -18.51 14.31
CA ILE A 99 1.12 -18.71 13.74
C ILE A 99 0.51 -20.08 14.11
N LEU A 100 1.36 -21.06 14.43
CA LEU A 100 0.99 -22.41 14.84
C LEU A 100 0.60 -22.50 16.34
N GLU A 101 0.68 -21.40 17.10
CA GLU A 101 0.32 -21.44 18.52
C GLU A 101 -1.13 -21.90 18.73
N LYS A 102 -1.29 -22.98 19.51
CA LYS A 102 -2.58 -23.64 19.82
C LYS A 102 -3.31 -24.20 18.58
N THR A 103 -2.61 -24.37 17.46
CA THR A 103 -3.18 -25.04 16.30
C THR A 103 -3.32 -26.54 16.52
N ARG A 104 -4.30 -27.13 15.83
CA ARG A 104 -4.53 -28.58 15.75
C ARG A 104 -4.44 -29.09 14.30
N TRP A 105 -4.18 -28.18 13.37
CA TRP A 105 -4.24 -28.45 11.94
C TRP A 105 -2.85 -28.72 11.40
N HIS A 106 -2.69 -29.80 10.66
CA HIS A 106 -1.42 -30.31 10.15
C HIS A 106 -0.66 -29.31 9.27
N TRP A 107 0.66 -29.49 9.14
CA TRP A 107 1.57 -28.64 8.38
C TRP A 107 1.08 -28.39 6.96
N ASP A 108 0.83 -29.46 6.20
CA ASP A 108 0.38 -29.38 4.80
C ASP A 108 -0.92 -28.58 4.63
N ILE A 109 -1.80 -28.57 5.64
CA ILE A 109 -3.03 -27.76 5.60
C ILE A 109 -2.69 -26.27 5.65
N TRP A 110 -1.74 -25.86 6.49
CA TRP A 110 -1.27 -24.47 6.55
C TRP A 110 -0.58 -24.06 5.25
N ILE A 111 0.29 -24.93 4.71
CA ILE A 111 0.95 -24.67 3.43
C ILE A 111 -0.08 -24.51 2.32
N LYS A 112 -1.07 -25.39 2.27
CA LYS A 112 -2.14 -25.31 1.26
C LYS A 112 -3.00 -24.06 1.42
N VAL A 113 -3.33 -23.66 2.64
CA VAL A 113 -4.08 -22.42 2.91
C VAL A 113 -3.28 -21.19 2.46
N LEU A 114 -1.97 -21.18 2.67
CA LEU A 114 -1.09 -20.11 2.21
C LEU A 114 -1.00 -20.08 0.68
N GLU A 115 -0.77 -21.22 0.04
CA GLU A 115 -0.75 -21.34 -1.42
C GLU A 115 -2.06 -20.84 -2.05
N MET A 116 -3.21 -21.28 -1.54
CA MET A 116 -4.52 -20.80 -2.02
C MET A 116 -4.74 -19.31 -1.73
N THR A 117 -4.17 -18.79 -0.64
CA THR A 117 -4.22 -17.35 -0.34
C THR A 117 -3.42 -16.55 -1.37
N ILE A 118 -2.23 -17.04 -1.73
CA ILE A 118 -1.36 -16.46 -2.76
C ILE A 118 -2.03 -16.47 -4.12
N ASN A 119 -2.66 -17.58 -4.48
CA ASN A 119 -3.38 -17.75 -5.73
C ASN A 119 -4.81 -17.15 -5.71
N ASN A 120 -5.11 -16.27 -4.75
CA ASN A 120 -6.35 -15.50 -4.66
C ASN A 120 -7.65 -16.33 -4.63
N TYR A 121 -7.62 -17.55 -4.09
CA TYR A 121 -8.82 -18.38 -3.98
C TYR A 121 -9.88 -17.69 -3.12
N SER A 122 -11.17 -17.91 -3.43
CA SER A 122 -12.25 -17.49 -2.54
C SER A 122 -12.24 -18.34 -1.27
N ILE A 123 -12.74 -17.83 -0.14
CA ILE A 123 -12.82 -18.63 1.10
C ILE A 123 -13.69 -19.88 0.88
N THR A 124 -14.71 -19.80 0.03
CA THR A 124 -15.56 -20.93 -0.34
C THR A 124 -14.77 -22.00 -1.08
N ASP A 125 -13.94 -21.62 -2.05
CA ASP A 125 -13.10 -22.56 -2.79
C ASP A 125 -12.04 -23.19 -1.87
N MET A 126 -11.43 -22.38 -0.99
CA MET A 126 -10.51 -22.88 0.03
C MET A 126 -11.18 -23.94 0.91
N MET A 127 -12.40 -23.69 1.39
CA MET A 127 -13.15 -24.68 2.17
C MET A 127 -13.41 -25.95 1.38
N ASN A 128 -13.82 -25.84 0.11
CA ASN A 128 -14.09 -26.99 -0.75
C ASN A 128 -12.85 -27.89 -0.90
N VAL A 129 -11.68 -27.29 -1.16
CA VAL A 129 -10.39 -27.99 -1.25
C VAL A 129 -10.04 -28.65 0.08
N LEU A 130 -10.17 -27.94 1.20
CA LEU A 130 -9.87 -28.47 2.53
C LEU A 130 -10.78 -29.64 2.92
N ILE A 131 -12.06 -29.60 2.56
CA ILE A 131 -13.00 -30.69 2.82
C ILE A 131 -12.70 -31.88 1.92
N LYS A 132 -12.60 -31.68 0.61
CA LYS A 132 -12.47 -32.78 -0.36
C LYS A 132 -11.09 -33.45 -0.34
N ASP A 133 -10.03 -32.66 -0.28
CA ASP A 133 -8.67 -33.16 -0.49
C ASP A 133 -7.94 -33.43 0.84
N TYR A 134 -8.35 -32.73 1.91
CA TYR A 134 -7.76 -32.87 3.25
C TYR A 134 -8.76 -33.43 4.27
N GLY A 135 -10.00 -33.77 3.91
CA GLY A 135 -10.96 -34.37 4.85
C GLY A 135 -11.17 -33.54 6.12
N CYS A 136 -11.18 -32.21 5.98
CA CYS A 136 -11.42 -31.23 7.05
C CYS A 136 -12.94 -31.02 7.23
N ASP A 137 -13.69 -32.09 7.49
CA ASP A 137 -15.14 -32.06 7.59
C ASP A 137 -15.63 -31.09 8.67
N GLY A 138 -16.66 -30.30 8.35
CA GLY A 138 -17.26 -29.35 9.28
C GLY A 138 -16.42 -28.08 9.55
N ILE A 139 -15.36 -27.83 8.78
CA ILE A 139 -14.58 -26.58 8.91
C ILE A 139 -15.48 -25.35 8.68
N ASN A 140 -15.34 -24.34 9.54
CA ASN A 140 -16.16 -23.14 9.48
C ASN A 140 -15.53 -22.06 8.59
N TYR A 141 -16.34 -21.36 7.81
CA TYR A 141 -15.93 -20.18 7.02
C TYR A 141 -15.11 -19.17 7.81
N LYS A 142 -15.53 -18.84 9.03
CA LYS A 142 -14.83 -17.89 9.90
C LYS A 142 -13.44 -18.39 10.31
N THR A 143 -13.25 -19.71 10.40
CA THR A 143 -11.95 -20.30 10.72
C THR A 143 -10.98 -20.13 9.55
N VAL A 144 -11.41 -20.46 8.34
CA VAL A 144 -10.58 -20.31 7.13
C VAL A 144 -10.27 -18.84 6.85
N TRP A 145 -11.28 -17.97 6.97
CA TRP A 145 -11.08 -16.52 6.85
C TRP A 145 -10.06 -16.00 7.88
N LEU A 146 -10.13 -16.46 9.13
CA LEU A 146 -9.16 -16.06 10.15
C LEU A 146 -7.75 -16.52 9.81
N TRP A 147 -7.57 -17.75 9.32
CA TRP A 147 -6.25 -18.23 8.90
C TRP A 147 -5.67 -17.40 7.77
N ARG A 148 -6.49 -17.08 6.77
CA ARG A 148 -6.09 -16.17 5.68
C ARG A 148 -5.64 -14.83 6.24
N MET A 149 -6.40 -14.22 7.14
CA MET A 149 -6.03 -12.93 7.74
C MET A 149 -4.74 -13.02 8.56
N LYS A 150 -4.50 -14.13 9.27
CA LYS A 150 -3.24 -14.35 9.99
C LYS A 150 -2.04 -14.39 9.05
N LEU A 151 -2.17 -15.10 7.93
CA LEU A 151 -1.11 -15.23 6.93
C LEU A 151 -0.85 -13.89 6.22
N ILE A 152 -1.91 -13.18 5.80
CA ILE A 152 -1.80 -11.85 5.19
C ILE A 152 -1.10 -10.88 6.14
N HIS A 153 -1.51 -10.84 7.41
CA HIS A 153 -0.88 -9.97 8.40
C HIS A 153 0.58 -10.34 8.67
N ALA A 154 0.90 -11.63 8.80
CA ALA A 154 2.28 -12.06 9.01
C ALA A 154 3.19 -11.66 7.83
N LEU A 155 2.68 -11.77 6.60
CA LEU A 155 3.38 -11.35 5.39
C LEU A 155 3.53 -9.84 5.28
N ALA A 156 2.51 -9.08 5.69
CA ALA A 156 2.54 -7.63 5.70
C ALA A 156 3.58 -7.04 6.67
N ASP A 157 3.85 -7.76 7.76
CA ASP A 157 4.82 -7.41 8.79
C ASP A 157 6.26 -7.90 8.48
N MET A 158 6.46 -8.57 7.34
CA MET A 158 7.79 -9.00 6.93
C MET A 158 8.68 -7.78 6.63
N PRO A 159 10.01 -7.88 6.90
CA PRO A 159 10.93 -6.79 6.59
C PRO A 159 10.85 -6.37 5.12
N MET A 160 10.72 -5.06 4.90
CA MET A 160 10.74 -4.46 3.56
C MET A 160 12.18 -4.15 3.13
N PRO A 161 12.46 -4.13 1.81
CA PRO A 161 13.80 -3.85 1.29
C PRO A 161 14.13 -2.35 1.39
N ASN A 162 15.43 -2.04 1.44
CA ASN A 162 15.91 -0.68 1.21
C ASN A 162 15.93 -0.38 -0.29
N LEU A 163 15.30 0.71 -0.68
CA LEU A 163 15.26 1.25 -2.03
C LEU A 163 16.50 2.12 -2.29
N THR A 164 17.12 1.92 -3.45
CA THR A 164 18.41 2.54 -3.79
C THR A 164 18.40 3.08 -5.23
N GLY A 165 19.34 3.96 -5.57
CA GLY A 165 19.48 4.42 -6.95
C GLY A 165 18.33 5.34 -7.38
N VAL A 166 17.61 5.00 -8.45
CA VAL A 166 16.50 5.83 -8.96
C VAL A 166 15.18 5.31 -8.42
N VAL A 167 14.63 6.03 -7.45
CA VAL A 167 13.38 5.70 -6.77
C VAL A 167 12.26 6.58 -7.31
N GLN A 168 11.15 5.98 -7.71
CA GLN A 168 9.92 6.68 -8.10
C GLN A 168 8.95 6.60 -6.94
N VAL A 169 8.37 7.72 -6.54
CA VAL A 169 7.42 7.81 -5.42
C VAL A 169 6.21 8.61 -5.85
N ASP A 170 5.03 8.11 -5.51
CA ASP A 170 3.75 8.74 -5.81
C ASP A 170 2.65 8.14 -4.90
N GLU A 171 1.52 8.84 -4.79
CA GLU A 171 0.35 8.42 -4.03
C GLU A 171 -0.72 7.77 -4.91
N THR A 172 -1.37 6.74 -4.38
CA THR A 172 -2.61 6.20 -4.93
C THR A 172 -3.70 6.16 -3.88
N PHE A 173 -4.94 6.41 -4.30
CA PHE A 173 -6.07 6.59 -3.39
C PHE A 173 -7.01 5.40 -3.45
N ILE A 174 -7.22 4.76 -2.29
CA ILE A 174 -8.17 3.68 -2.11
C ILE A 174 -9.39 4.19 -1.36
N ARG A 175 -10.58 4.09 -1.96
CA ARG A 175 -11.81 4.60 -1.35
C ARG A 175 -12.07 3.90 0.00
N GLU A 176 -12.28 4.69 1.05
CA GLU A 176 -12.53 4.17 2.39
C GLU A 176 -13.72 3.21 2.39
N SER A 177 -13.61 2.08 3.08
CA SER A 177 -14.54 0.97 3.02
C SER A 177 -14.65 0.28 4.39
N GLN A 178 -15.89 0.06 4.83
CA GLN A 178 -16.19 -0.68 6.06
C GLN A 178 -16.84 -2.02 5.73
N LYS A 179 -16.33 -2.68 4.68
CA LYS A 179 -16.76 -4.01 4.25
C LYS A 179 -16.84 -4.97 5.45
N GLY A 180 -17.99 -5.64 5.60
CA GLY A 180 -18.25 -6.57 6.70
C GLY A 180 -18.72 -5.92 8.01
N SER A 181 -18.81 -4.58 8.09
CA SER A 181 -19.45 -3.91 9.22
C SER A 181 -20.96 -3.80 9.04
N ARG A 182 -21.71 -4.01 10.12
CA ARG A 182 -23.16 -3.74 10.19
C ARG A 182 -23.49 -2.33 10.67
N LYS A 183 -22.52 -1.64 11.26
CA LYS A 183 -22.63 -0.26 11.76
C LYS A 183 -21.58 0.57 11.05
N LEU A 184 -22.02 1.46 10.18
CA LEU A 184 -21.14 2.30 9.39
C LEU A 184 -20.95 3.65 10.09
N SER A 185 -19.71 4.12 10.15
CA SER A 185 -19.38 5.45 10.65
C SER A 185 -18.97 6.37 9.50
N SER A 186 -19.30 7.66 9.58
CA SER A 186 -18.85 8.63 8.58
C SER A 186 -17.44 9.12 8.90
N MET A 187 -16.59 9.17 7.88
CA MET A 187 -15.25 9.77 7.99
C MET A 187 -15.28 11.30 7.82
N ILE A 188 -16.35 11.84 7.25
CA ILE A 188 -16.53 13.27 6.99
C ILE A 188 -16.92 14.03 8.26
N GLY A 189 -17.62 13.37 9.19
CA GLY A 189 -18.01 13.98 10.46
C GLY A 189 -18.95 13.10 11.28
N ASN A 190 -18.88 13.24 12.60
CA ASN A 190 -19.61 12.39 13.56
C ASN A 190 -21.14 12.51 13.46
N HIS A 191 -21.66 13.62 12.93
CA HIS A 191 -23.09 13.89 12.78
C HIS A 191 -23.64 13.52 11.39
N VAL A 192 -22.79 13.01 10.49
CA VAL A 192 -23.20 12.59 9.15
C VAL A 192 -23.48 11.10 9.16
N GLU A 193 -24.69 10.70 8.79
CA GLU A 193 -25.02 9.29 8.64
C GLU A 193 -24.29 8.68 7.43
N ARG A 194 -23.57 7.58 7.65
CA ARG A 194 -22.90 6.84 6.58
C ARG A 194 -23.81 5.71 6.08
N LYS A 195 -24.38 5.88 4.88
CA LYS A 195 -25.14 4.82 4.21
C LYS A 195 -24.21 3.83 3.51
N ALA A 196 -24.68 2.59 3.38
CA ALA A 196 -24.03 1.60 2.53
C ALA A 196 -24.01 2.12 1.09
N ARG A 197 -22.85 1.99 0.43
CA ARG A 197 -22.73 2.34 -1.00
C ARG A 197 -23.08 1.13 -1.84
N TYR A 198 -24.06 1.30 -2.73
CA TYR A 198 -24.40 0.32 -3.75
C TYR A 198 -24.08 0.92 -5.12
N GLY A 199 -23.41 0.16 -5.98
CA GLY A 199 -22.90 0.67 -7.25
C GLY A 199 -21.81 1.72 -7.07
N ARG A 200 -21.62 2.55 -8.10
CA ARG A 200 -20.71 3.69 -8.04
C ARG A 200 -21.42 4.85 -7.37
N GLN A 201 -20.81 5.42 -6.34
CA GLN A 201 -21.30 6.62 -5.68
C GLN A 201 -20.19 7.65 -5.57
N PRO A 202 -20.45 8.90 -5.97
CA PRO A 202 -19.44 9.95 -5.99
C PRO A 202 -18.94 10.23 -4.57
N SER A 203 -17.68 10.63 -4.45
CA SER A 203 -17.19 11.29 -3.24
C SER A 203 -17.81 12.66 -3.05
N HIS A 204 -17.91 13.11 -1.80
CA HIS A 204 -18.41 14.46 -1.51
C HIS A 204 -17.31 15.51 -1.65
N TYR A 205 -16.09 15.18 -1.18
CA TYR A 205 -14.96 16.11 -1.08
C TYR A 205 -13.65 15.58 -1.68
N GLY A 206 -13.71 14.45 -2.41
CA GLY A 206 -12.55 13.93 -3.13
C GLY A 206 -11.42 13.45 -2.22
N VAL A 207 -10.21 13.39 -2.78
CA VAL A 207 -9.00 12.87 -2.12
C VAL A 207 -8.48 13.77 -1.00
N MET A 208 -8.86 15.05 -0.97
CA MET A 208 -8.52 15.94 0.16
C MET A 208 -9.36 15.67 1.41
N GLY A 209 -10.50 15.00 1.27
CA GLY A 209 -11.34 14.58 2.38
C GLY A 209 -10.92 13.21 2.94
N ALA A 210 -11.46 12.86 4.12
CA ALA A 210 -11.20 11.56 4.75
C ALA A 210 -11.93 10.36 4.08
N GLU A 211 -12.42 10.53 2.85
CA GLU A 211 -13.18 9.52 2.11
C GLU A 211 -12.29 8.51 1.36
N PHE A 212 -11.00 8.79 1.28
CA PHE A 212 -9.99 7.95 0.65
C PHE A 212 -8.85 7.70 1.64
N ALA A 213 -8.32 6.49 1.62
CA ALA A 213 -7.06 6.14 2.24
C ALA A 213 -5.94 6.37 1.21
N THR A 214 -4.94 7.12 1.61
CA THR A 214 -3.77 7.45 0.79
C THR A 214 -2.72 6.38 1.00
N VAL A 215 -2.37 5.72 -0.10
CA VAL A 215 -1.33 4.70 -0.15
C VAL A 215 -0.15 5.32 -0.86
N VAL A 216 0.92 5.57 -0.13
CA VAL A 216 2.17 6.04 -0.71
C VAL A 216 2.92 4.83 -1.23
N THR A 217 3.42 4.91 -2.45
CA THR A 217 4.17 3.83 -3.07
C THR A 217 5.51 4.34 -3.55
N ALA A 218 6.56 3.57 -3.29
CA ALA A 218 7.91 3.86 -3.74
C ALA A 218 8.47 2.63 -4.46
N ILE A 219 9.12 2.81 -5.61
CA ILE A 219 9.72 1.72 -6.40
C ILE A 219 11.08 2.11 -6.98
N ASP A 220 12.08 1.28 -6.74
CA ASP A 220 13.43 1.49 -7.25
C ASP A 220 13.66 0.90 -8.65
N ASN A 221 14.76 1.27 -9.29
CA ASN A 221 15.11 0.83 -10.64
C ASN A 221 15.42 -0.68 -10.76
N ARG A 222 15.56 -1.39 -9.64
CA ARG A 222 15.67 -2.86 -9.61
C ARG A 222 14.28 -3.51 -9.60
N GLY A 223 13.24 -2.75 -9.28
CA GLY A 223 11.84 -3.19 -9.23
C GLY A 223 11.33 -3.45 -7.82
N TYR A 224 12.17 -3.32 -6.79
CA TYR A 224 11.74 -3.44 -5.39
C TYR A 224 10.85 -2.27 -5.01
N CYS A 225 9.80 -2.54 -4.23
CA CYS A 225 8.86 -1.52 -3.81
C CYS A 225 8.61 -1.51 -2.29
N VAL A 226 8.17 -0.36 -1.81
CA VAL A 226 7.66 -0.14 -0.46
C VAL A 226 6.34 0.58 -0.60
N CYS A 227 5.25 -0.01 -0.10
CA CYS A 227 3.92 0.59 -0.14
C CYS A 227 3.34 0.65 1.28
N LYS A 228 2.89 1.83 1.69
CA LYS A 228 2.33 2.06 3.03
C LYS A 228 1.06 2.90 2.95
N VAL A 229 0.04 2.51 3.72
CA VAL A 229 -1.17 3.29 3.93
C VAL A 229 -0.83 4.38 4.93
N ALA A 230 -0.73 5.63 4.47
CA ALA A 230 -0.27 6.74 5.30
C ALA A 230 -1.40 7.36 6.12
N SER A 231 -2.46 7.83 5.46
CA SER A 231 -3.52 8.62 6.09
C SER A 231 -4.87 8.38 5.42
N LEU A 232 -5.94 8.87 6.05
CA LEU A 232 -7.17 9.19 5.35
C LEU A 232 -7.06 10.62 4.82
N GLY A 233 -7.24 10.84 3.52
CA GLY A 233 -7.05 12.13 2.89
C GLY A 233 -5.57 12.50 2.71
N LYS A 234 -5.25 13.78 2.82
CA LYS A 234 -3.94 14.32 2.43
C LYS A 234 -2.75 13.68 3.17
N LEU A 235 -1.64 13.48 2.46
CA LEU A 235 -0.33 13.16 3.03
C LEU A 235 0.34 14.40 3.66
N SER A 236 1.03 14.24 4.79
CA SER A 236 1.86 15.30 5.38
C SER A 236 3.35 15.00 5.19
N PRO A 237 4.23 16.03 5.09
CA PRO A 237 5.67 15.84 4.96
C PRO A 237 6.29 15.02 6.11
N GLU A 238 5.85 15.27 7.34
CA GLU A 238 6.37 14.57 8.53
C GLU A 238 6.02 13.09 8.48
N LEU A 239 4.78 12.78 8.10
CA LEU A 239 4.32 11.40 7.99
C LEU A 239 5.03 10.65 6.86
N PHE A 240 5.30 11.32 5.74
CA PHE A 240 6.10 10.74 4.66
C PHE A 240 7.52 10.40 5.13
N PHE A 241 8.17 11.34 5.82
CA PHE A 241 9.50 11.13 6.40
C PHE A 241 9.50 9.94 7.36
N ASP A 242 8.59 9.91 8.33
CA ASP A 242 8.48 8.83 9.32
C ASP A 242 8.26 7.44 8.67
N LEU A 243 7.51 7.39 7.56
CA LEU A 243 7.17 6.13 6.91
C LEU A 243 8.23 5.65 5.93
N PHE A 244 8.94 6.52 5.21
CA PHE A 244 9.76 6.12 4.07
C PHE A 244 11.26 6.31 4.26
N ASP A 245 11.67 7.20 5.16
CA ASP A 245 13.08 7.55 5.32
C ASP A 245 13.95 6.33 5.72
N GLU A 246 13.44 5.44 6.56
CA GLU A 246 14.13 4.20 6.96
C GLU A 246 14.36 3.23 5.78
N HIS A 247 13.58 3.34 4.70
CA HIS A 247 13.63 2.47 3.53
C HIS A 247 14.48 3.05 2.41
N PHE A 248 15.01 4.26 2.57
CA PHE A 248 15.74 4.97 1.54
C PHE A 248 17.24 4.95 1.83
N ASP A 249 18.00 4.27 0.98
CA ASP A 249 19.44 4.11 1.13
C ASP A 249 20.14 4.54 -0.17
N ASN A 250 21.06 5.50 -0.08
CA ASN A 250 21.85 5.98 -1.23
C ASN A 250 21.00 6.28 -2.49
N ILE A 251 19.98 7.13 -2.34
CA ILE A 251 19.16 7.58 -3.47
C ILE A 251 20.00 8.45 -4.40
N ALA A 252 20.09 8.05 -5.66
CA ALA A 252 20.69 8.85 -6.73
C ALA A 252 19.72 9.93 -7.23
N TYR A 253 18.45 9.54 -7.43
CA TYR A 253 17.36 10.44 -7.82
C TYR A 253 16.04 9.97 -7.22
N LEU A 254 15.29 10.89 -6.60
CA LEU A 254 13.88 10.68 -6.28
C LEU A 254 13.05 11.25 -7.45
N CYS A 255 12.12 10.48 -7.97
CA CYS A 255 11.20 10.91 -9.02
C CYS A 255 9.79 10.99 -8.44
N SER A 256 9.14 12.15 -8.50
CA SER A 256 7.74 12.29 -8.11
C SER A 256 6.99 13.27 -9.02
N ASP A 257 5.72 13.44 -8.74
CA ASP A 257 4.94 14.56 -9.27
C ASP A 257 5.36 15.89 -8.61
N ALA A 258 4.58 16.94 -8.84
CA ALA A 258 4.84 18.29 -8.30
C ALA A 258 4.29 18.49 -6.87
N ASN A 259 4.00 17.42 -6.12
CA ASN A 259 3.53 17.53 -4.74
C ASN A 259 4.65 18.03 -3.81
N SER A 260 4.34 19.09 -3.04
CA SER A 260 5.25 19.73 -2.08
C SER A 260 5.87 18.76 -1.07
N VAL A 261 5.16 17.69 -0.70
CA VAL A 261 5.64 16.70 0.28
C VAL A 261 6.99 16.11 -0.12
N TYR A 262 7.15 15.78 -1.40
CA TYR A 262 8.38 15.17 -1.92
C TYR A 262 9.49 16.20 -2.11
N GLU A 263 9.14 17.43 -2.46
CA GLU A 263 10.09 18.53 -2.56
C GLU A 263 10.70 18.84 -1.19
N ASP A 264 9.88 18.95 -0.14
CA ASP A 264 10.31 19.16 1.25
C ASP A 264 11.26 18.05 1.71
N TYR A 265 10.90 16.79 1.47
CA TYR A 265 11.75 15.64 1.80
C TYR A 265 13.10 15.72 1.09
N CYS A 266 13.10 16.00 -0.21
CA CYS A 266 14.32 16.05 -1.01
C CYS A 266 15.21 17.22 -0.59
N GLN A 267 14.64 18.39 -0.27
CA GLN A 267 15.41 19.52 0.25
C GLN A 267 16.08 19.18 1.58
N LEU A 268 15.34 18.56 2.51
CA LEU A 268 15.86 18.16 3.82
C LEU A 268 17.02 17.14 3.71
N ARG A 269 16.91 16.18 2.79
CA ARG A 269 17.95 15.15 2.55
C ARG A 269 19.01 15.56 1.53
N ASN A 270 18.88 16.74 0.93
CA ASN A 270 19.69 17.20 -0.22
C ASN A 270 19.74 16.15 -1.35
N THR A 271 18.62 15.50 -1.61
CA THR A 271 18.47 14.45 -2.62
C THR A 271 18.09 15.07 -3.96
N PRO A 272 18.75 14.72 -5.08
CA PRO A 272 18.33 15.15 -6.41
C PRO A 272 16.90 14.71 -6.72
N HIS A 273 16.04 15.67 -7.09
CA HIS A 273 14.60 15.45 -7.21
C HIS A 273 14.12 15.73 -8.62
N TYR A 274 13.79 14.69 -9.36
CA TYR A 274 13.13 14.80 -10.65
C TYR A 274 11.63 14.97 -10.46
N VAL A 275 11.13 16.14 -10.84
CA VAL A 275 9.70 16.49 -10.77
C VAL A 275 9.12 16.39 -12.16
N ARG A 276 8.03 15.64 -12.32
CA ARG A 276 7.25 15.60 -13.56
C ARG A 276 5.80 15.98 -13.27
N PRO A 277 5.29 17.11 -13.80
CA PRO A 277 3.89 17.49 -13.59
C PRO A 277 2.90 16.43 -14.10
N SER A 278 1.80 16.19 -13.39
CA SER A 278 0.77 15.21 -13.76
C SER A 278 0.13 15.50 -15.12
N ASN A 279 -0.01 16.79 -15.45
CA ASN A 279 -0.57 17.27 -16.72
C ASN A 279 0.48 17.41 -17.85
N PHE A 280 1.69 16.89 -17.67
CA PHE A 280 2.82 17.06 -18.59
C PHE A 280 2.46 16.79 -20.07
N LEU A 281 1.80 15.67 -20.36
CA LEU A 281 1.45 15.30 -21.75
C LEU A 281 0.49 16.31 -22.40
N LYS A 282 -0.43 16.88 -21.63
CA LYS A 282 -1.35 17.90 -22.13
C LYS A 282 -0.66 19.25 -22.31
N ILE A 283 0.21 19.62 -21.36
CA ILE A 283 1.01 20.85 -21.46
C ILE A 283 1.79 20.85 -22.77
N ILE A 284 2.57 19.81 -23.04
CA ILE A 284 3.40 19.76 -24.24
C ILE A 284 2.53 19.73 -25.51
N GLY A 285 1.41 18.99 -25.50
CA GLY A 285 0.47 18.93 -26.62
C GLY A 285 -0.14 20.30 -26.96
N ASN A 286 -0.55 21.07 -25.95
CA ASN A 286 -1.06 22.43 -26.13
C ASN A 286 -0.04 23.40 -26.73
N HIS A 287 1.25 23.10 -26.63
CA HIS A 287 2.35 23.89 -27.21
C HIS A 287 2.87 23.30 -28.53
N GLY A 288 2.12 22.38 -29.14
CA GLY A 288 2.42 21.84 -30.47
C GLY A 288 3.34 20.61 -30.46
N TYR A 289 3.52 19.93 -29.32
CA TYR A 289 4.28 18.69 -29.26
C TYR A 289 3.51 17.52 -29.89
N ILE A 290 4.19 16.75 -30.74
CA ILE A 290 3.63 15.57 -31.43
C ILE A 290 4.09 14.30 -30.71
N ILE A 291 3.17 13.56 -30.07
CA ILE A 291 3.45 12.42 -29.16
C ILE A 291 4.14 11.23 -29.86
N GLN A 292 4.01 11.13 -31.18
CA GLN A 292 4.60 10.06 -32.00
C GLN A 292 5.24 10.64 -33.27
N ALA A 293 6.14 11.60 -33.10
CA ALA A 293 6.89 12.19 -34.21
C ALA A 293 7.64 11.11 -35.01
N THR A 294 7.35 10.99 -36.30
CA THR A 294 7.92 9.93 -37.16
C THR A 294 9.13 10.40 -37.95
N ASP A 295 9.10 11.64 -38.43
CA ASP A 295 10.20 12.24 -39.17
C ASP A 295 11.10 13.14 -38.31
N ASP A 296 12.28 13.45 -38.84
CA ASP A 296 13.30 14.19 -38.10
C ASP A 296 12.97 15.69 -37.94
N PHE A 297 12.11 16.24 -38.80
CA PHE A 297 11.65 17.63 -38.68
C PHE A 297 10.70 17.77 -37.48
N GLU A 298 9.75 16.84 -37.33
CA GLU A 298 8.86 16.77 -36.16
C GLU A 298 9.66 16.59 -34.87
N LYS A 299 10.65 15.68 -34.83
CA LYS A 299 11.52 15.49 -33.65
C LYS A 299 12.28 16.76 -33.28
N LYS A 300 12.80 17.48 -34.26
CA LYS A 300 13.51 18.75 -34.04
C LYS A 300 12.58 19.85 -33.51
N THR A 301 11.33 19.88 -33.99
CA THR A 301 10.30 20.80 -33.50
C THR A 301 9.91 20.47 -32.07
N ASN A 302 9.64 19.20 -31.77
CA ASN A 302 9.38 18.71 -30.42
C ASN A 302 10.50 19.08 -29.44
N LYS A 303 11.77 18.93 -29.85
CA LYS A 303 12.92 19.32 -29.02
C LYS A 303 12.85 20.80 -28.64
N LYS A 304 12.55 21.68 -29.60
CA LYS A 304 12.42 23.14 -29.34
C LYS A 304 11.26 23.46 -28.41
N VAL A 305 10.12 22.77 -28.56
CA VAL A 305 8.96 22.94 -27.67
C VAL A 305 9.34 22.57 -26.24
N LEU A 306 9.96 21.41 -26.04
CA LEU A 306 10.41 20.97 -24.72
C LEU A 306 11.46 21.92 -24.12
N GLU A 307 12.42 22.37 -24.92
CA GLU A 307 13.46 23.31 -24.49
C GLU A 307 12.86 24.63 -24.02
N HIS A 308 11.93 25.20 -24.79
CA HIS A 308 11.23 26.42 -24.42
C HIS A 308 10.48 26.26 -23.10
N LEU A 309 9.68 25.20 -22.97
CA LEU A 309 8.89 24.93 -21.77
C LEU A 309 9.75 24.61 -20.53
N TYR A 310 10.94 24.05 -20.73
CA TYR A 310 11.90 23.79 -19.65
C TYR A 310 12.39 25.10 -19.04
N TYR A 311 12.84 26.04 -19.88
CA TYR A 311 13.33 27.34 -19.41
C TYR A 311 12.21 28.25 -18.87
N GLU A 312 10.95 28.03 -19.28
CA GLU A 312 9.79 28.67 -18.65
C GLU A 312 9.41 28.06 -17.29
N GLY A 313 10.00 26.91 -16.92
CA GLY A 313 9.73 26.22 -15.65
C GLY A 313 8.36 25.52 -15.61
N ILE A 314 7.80 25.17 -16.77
CA ILE A 314 6.46 24.59 -16.90
C ILE A 314 6.51 23.05 -17.01
N THR A 315 7.63 22.51 -17.49
CA THR A 315 7.82 21.07 -17.70
C THR A 315 8.62 20.42 -16.58
N ASP A 316 9.02 19.18 -16.79
CA ASP A 316 9.83 18.42 -15.85
C ASP A 316 11.19 19.08 -15.60
N LYS A 317 11.68 18.94 -14.36
CA LYS A 317 12.91 19.58 -13.89
C LYS A 317 13.62 18.69 -12.87
N ILE A 318 14.89 18.99 -12.61
CA ILE A 318 15.65 18.38 -11.51
C ILE A 318 15.96 19.47 -10.50
N ASN A 319 15.33 19.38 -9.33
CA ASN A 319 15.63 20.21 -8.17
C ASN A 319 16.88 19.67 -7.44
N ASN A 320 17.45 20.47 -6.54
CA ASN A 320 18.63 20.13 -5.70
C ASN A 320 19.92 19.79 -6.47
N ARG A 321 20.09 20.35 -7.68
CA ARG A 321 21.33 20.25 -8.47
C ARG A 321 21.81 21.57 -9.08
N GLY A 322 21.26 22.70 -8.63
CA GLY A 322 21.50 24.00 -9.23
C GLY A 322 20.85 24.14 -10.60
N GLU A 323 21.05 25.30 -11.25
CA GLU A 323 20.57 25.54 -12.61
C GLU A 323 21.32 24.67 -13.63
N MET A 324 20.61 24.20 -14.65
CA MET A 324 21.14 23.28 -15.64
C MET A 324 20.63 23.63 -17.04
N LEU A 325 21.47 23.43 -18.04
CA LEU A 325 21.06 23.57 -19.44
C LEU A 325 20.18 22.39 -19.87
N PHE A 326 19.21 22.66 -20.75
CA PHE A 326 18.24 21.67 -21.23
C PHE A 326 18.88 20.40 -21.80
N ASP A 327 19.95 20.52 -22.58
CA ASP A 327 20.65 19.36 -23.14
C ASP A 327 21.26 18.47 -22.06
N LYS A 328 21.85 19.07 -21.00
CA LYS A 328 22.42 18.33 -19.88
C LYS A 328 21.32 17.67 -19.03
N PHE A 329 20.21 18.37 -18.83
CA PHE A 329 19.02 17.82 -18.18
C PHE A 329 18.51 16.58 -18.91
N ASN A 330 18.35 16.65 -20.23
CA ASN A 330 17.91 15.50 -21.03
C ASN A 330 18.90 14.35 -20.97
N GLU A 331 20.21 14.64 -21.09
CA GLU A 331 21.25 13.62 -20.97
C GLU A 331 21.09 12.84 -19.65
N ILE A 332 20.98 13.54 -18.52
CA ILE A 332 20.77 12.92 -17.20
C ILE A 332 19.47 12.14 -17.14
N LYS A 333 18.36 12.74 -17.61
CA LYS A 333 17.03 12.12 -17.61
C LYS A 333 17.04 10.78 -18.35
N TYR A 334 17.61 10.74 -19.56
CA TYR A 334 17.64 9.52 -20.37
C TYR A 334 18.66 8.50 -19.85
N GLN A 335 19.87 8.93 -19.46
CA GLN A 335 20.89 8.02 -18.90
C GLN A 335 20.43 7.31 -17.63
N ASN A 336 19.67 8.00 -16.77
CA ASN A 336 19.18 7.45 -15.50
C ASN A 336 17.74 6.92 -15.57
N GLY A 337 17.08 7.00 -16.74
CA GLY A 337 15.69 6.54 -16.90
C GLY A 337 14.69 7.26 -15.99
N LEU A 338 14.88 8.56 -15.74
CA LEU A 338 14.05 9.36 -14.84
C LEU A 338 12.63 9.48 -15.41
N SER A 339 11.65 8.96 -14.67
CA SER A 339 10.25 8.89 -15.09
C SER A 339 9.36 8.56 -13.88
N LEU A 340 8.05 8.51 -14.10
CA LEU A 340 7.05 8.02 -13.14
C LEU A 340 6.36 6.74 -13.66
N GLY A 341 6.94 6.06 -14.66
CA GLY A 341 6.27 4.93 -15.33
C GLY A 341 6.06 3.72 -14.43
N ARG A 342 7.06 3.36 -13.62
CA ARG A 342 7.05 2.17 -12.76
C ARG A 342 6.08 2.34 -11.60
N VAL A 343 6.04 3.53 -10.99
CA VAL A 343 5.10 3.81 -9.89
C VAL A 343 3.65 3.85 -10.38
N ASN A 344 3.40 4.38 -11.58
CA ASN A 344 2.07 4.34 -12.20
C ASN A 344 1.59 2.92 -12.52
N GLU A 345 2.49 2.05 -12.99
CA GLU A 345 2.18 0.63 -13.19
C GLU A 345 1.82 -0.03 -11.86
N LEU A 346 2.62 0.21 -10.81
CA LEU A 346 2.37 -0.28 -9.45
C LEU A 346 1.02 0.20 -8.90
N HIS A 347 0.64 1.46 -9.16
CA HIS A 347 -0.68 1.99 -8.79
C HIS A 347 -1.82 1.21 -9.45
N ASN A 348 -1.68 0.88 -10.73
CA ASN A 348 -2.69 0.09 -11.46
C ASN A 348 -2.79 -1.33 -10.90
N GLU A 349 -1.66 -1.97 -10.58
CA GLU A 349 -1.63 -3.29 -9.95
C GLU A 349 -2.30 -3.27 -8.57
N ILE A 350 -2.01 -2.27 -7.72
CA ILE A 350 -2.66 -2.11 -6.41
C ILE A 350 -4.17 -1.90 -6.56
N LYS A 351 -4.61 -1.02 -7.48
CA LYS A 351 -6.03 -0.79 -7.72
C LYS A 351 -6.74 -2.04 -8.23
N GLN A 352 -6.12 -2.79 -9.14
CA GLN A 352 -6.63 -4.07 -9.62
C GLN A 352 -6.75 -5.07 -8.47
N TYR A 353 -5.68 -5.25 -7.69
CA TYR A 353 -5.64 -6.15 -6.55
C TYR A 353 -6.74 -5.84 -5.53
N ILE A 354 -6.85 -4.59 -5.10
CA ILE A 354 -7.82 -4.19 -4.07
C ILE A 354 -9.24 -4.22 -4.63
N TYR A 355 -9.53 -3.58 -5.76
CA TYR A 355 -10.91 -3.41 -6.21
C TYR A 355 -11.47 -4.63 -6.94
N ARG A 356 -10.65 -5.39 -7.67
CA ARG A 356 -11.11 -6.55 -8.44
C ARG A 356 -10.82 -7.85 -7.71
N ASP A 357 -9.56 -8.16 -7.45
CA ASP A 357 -9.17 -9.47 -6.95
C ASP A 357 -9.70 -9.70 -5.53
N MET A 358 -9.60 -8.69 -4.67
CA MET A 358 -10.14 -8.73 -3.30
C MET A 358 -11.59 -8.27 -3.19
N THR A 359 -12.21 -7.79 -4.29
CA THR A 359 -13.54 -7.17 -4.33
C THR A 359 -13.72 -6.07 -3.26
N ASN A 360 -12.70 -5.23 -3.13
CA ASN A 360 -12.50 -4.25 -2.06
C ASN A 360 -12.22 -4.90 -0.69
N VAL A 361 -11.52 -4.17 0.18
CA VAL A 361 -11.18 -4.58 1.54
C VAL A 361 -11.75 -3.60 2.56
N SER A 362 -11.82 -3.99 3.82
CA SER A 362 -12.12 -2.99 4.86
C SER A 362 -10.86 -2.19 5.16
N THR A 363 -10.97 -0.86 5.23
CA THR A 363 -9.83 0.04 5.40
C THR A 363 -9.01 -0.25 6.65
N LYS A 364 -9.62 -0.77 7.72
CA LYS A 364 -8.89 -1.20 8.92
C LYS A 364 -7.90 -2.36 8.69
N TYR A 365 -8.05 -3.11 7.60
CA TYR A 365 -7.10 -4.15 7.17
C TYR A 365 -6.28 -3.72 5.95
N LEU A 366 -6.50 -2.52 5.40
CA LEU A 366 -5.88 -2.12 4.14
C LEU A 366 -4.35 -2.18 4.22
N GLN A 367 -3.75 -1.78 5.34
CA GLN A 367 -2.30 -1.92 5.52
C GLN A 367 -1.83 -3.38 5.47
N ASP A 368 -2.60 -4.34 6.00
CA ASP A 368 -2.23 -5.76 5.91
C ASP A 368 -2.27 -6.23 4.46
N TYR A 369 -3.30 -5.82 3.70
CA TYR A 369 -3.43 -6.18 2.29
C TYR A 369 -2.36 -5.51 1.41
N ILE A 370 -2.02 -4.25 1.67
CA ILE A 370 -0.96 -3.53 0.96
C ILE A 370 0.43 -4.09 1.29
N GLY A 371 0.70 -4.38 2.58
CA GLY A 371 1.95 -5.02 2.98
C GLY A 371 2.10 -6.42 2.38
N TYR A 372 1.02 -7.21 2.39
CA TYR A 372 0.99 -8.51 1.70
C TYR A 372 1.26 -8.38 0.21
N PHE A 373 0.60 -7.45 -0.49
CA PHE A 373 0.84 -7.18 -1.90
C PHE A 373 2.32 -6.83 -2.15
N THR A 374 2.88 -5.95 -1.31
CA THR A 374 4.28 -5.52 -1.37
C THR A 374 5.25 -6.69 -1.19
N TYR A 375 4.97 -7.58 -0.23
CA TYR A 375 5.76 -8.79 -0.03
C TYR A 375 5.77 -9.70 -1.27
N ILE A 376 4.59 -9.97 -1.84
CA ILE A 376 4.46 -10.83 -3.03
C ILE A 376 5.14 -10.20 -4.25
N HIS A 377 5.04 -8.89 -4.41
CA HIS A 377 5.75 -8.15 -5.46
C HIS A 377 7.27 -8.30 -5.31
N ASN A 378 7.80 -8.01 -4.11
CA ASN A 378 9.23 -8.11 -3.84
C ASN A 378 9.77 -9.54 -3.90
N TRP A 379 8.93 -10.54 -3.58
CA TRP A 379 9.26 -11.95 -3.80
C TRP A 379 9.55 -12.22 -5.28
N ARG A 380 8.70 -11.72 -6.19
CA ARG A 380 8.90 -11.86 -7.63
C ARG A 380 10.21 -11.24 -8.07
N ILE A 381 10.55 -10.06 -7.56
CA ILE A 381 11.81 -9.39 -7.90
C ILE A 381 13.02 -10.22 -7.44
N THR A 382 12.94 -10.80 -6.24
CA THR A 382 14.03 -11.58 -5.65
C THR A 382 14.22 -12.94 -6.31
N ASN A 383 13.12 -13.63 -6.64
CA ASN A 383 13.14 -15.01 -7.12
C ASN A 383 12.93 -15.14 -8.64
N GLY A 384 12.57 -14.06 -9.34
CA GLY A 384 12.29 -14.06 -10.78
C GLY A 384 10.91 -14.61 -11.18
N HIS A 385 10.09 -15.05 -10.23
CA HIS A 385 8.73 -15.55 -10.47
C HIS A 385 7.80 -15.28 -9.27
N TYR A 386 6.48 -15.30 -9.50
CA TYR A 386 5.49 -15.23 -8.41
C TYR A 386 5.48 -16.53 -7.58
N PRO A 387 5.20 -16.46 -6.26
CA PRO A 387 5.22 -17.62 -5.36
C PRO A 387 3.97 -18.51 -5.48
N THR A 388 3.64 -18.96 -6.68
CA THR A 388 2.37 -19.67 -6.95
C THR A 388 2.42 -21.16 -6.63
N SER A 389 3.61 -21.73 -6.40
CA SER A 389 3.77 -23.17 -6.14
C SER A 389 3.64 -23.54 -4.66
N LEU A 390 3.37 -24.81 -4.38
CA LEU A 390 3.34 -25.33 -3.01
C LEU A 390 4.72 -25.23 -2.33
N THR A 391 5.80 -25.39 -3.11
CA THR A 391 7.17 -25.26 -2.62
C THR A 391 7.50 -23.82 -2.22
N ASP A 392 7.02 -22.84 -2.97
CA ASP A 392 7.17 -21.42 -2.61
C ASP A 392 6.37 -21.10 -1.34
N ALA A 393 5.13 -21.59 -1.27
CA ALA A 393 4.31 -21.43 -0.07
C ALA A 393 4.98 -22.05 1.17
N GLU A 394 5.63 -23.21 1.04
CA GLU A 394 6.38 -23.81 2.15
C GLU A 394 7.59 -22.96 2.57
N ALA A 395 8.35 -22.42 1.62
CA ALA A 395 9.46 -21.52 1.91
C ALA A 395 8.99 -20.25 2.64
N ILE A 396 7.94 -19.61 2.13
CA ILE A 396 7.30 -18.43 2.76
C ILE A 396 6.78 -18.77 4.15
N PHE A 397 6.17 -19.94 4.33
CA PHE A 397 5.66 -20.34 5.64
C PHE A 397 6.78 -20.50 6.67
N ILE A 398 7.93 -21.01 6.26
CA ILE A 398 9.12 -21.08 7.12
C ILE A 398 9.60 -19.67 7.49
N GLU A 399 9.57 -18.72 6.57
CA GLU A 399 9.89 -17.31 6.86
C GLU A 399 8.92 -16.69 7.88
N ILE A 400 7.61 -16.92 7.72
CA ILE A 400 6.58 -16.49 8.68
C ILE A 400 6.86 -17.04 10.08
N LEU A 401 7.24 -18.32 10.19
CA LEU A 401 7.56 -18.95 11.47
C LEU A 401 8.81 -18.35 12.13
N LYS A 402 9.81 -18.00 11.34
CA LYS A 402 11.04 -17.35 11.83
C LYS A 402 10.81 -15.90 12.26
N ALA A 403 9.94 -15.18 11.57
CA ALA A 403 9.57 -13.81 11.89
C ALA A 403 8.80 -13.69 13.21
N LYS A 404 8.14 -14.77 13.66
CA LYS A 404 7.37 -14.83 14.93
C LYS A 404 6.30 -13.73 15.03
N LYS A 405 5.70 -13.40 13.88
CA LYS A 405 4.57 -12.49 13.77
C LYS A 405 3.29 -13.32 13.83
N ASN A 406 2.59 -13.25 14.95
CA ASN A 406 1.31 -13.94 15.13
C ASN A 406 0.23 -12.93 15.47
N LEU A 407 -0.91 -13.08 14.80
CA LEU A 407 -2.11 -12.32 15.08
C LEU A 407 -3.16 -13.26 15.70
N THR A 408 -3.67 -12.91 16.88
CA THR A 408 -4.70 -13.68 17.55
C THR A 408 -6.08 -13.41 16.96
N SER A 409 -7.01 -14.33 17.15
CA SER A 409 -8.41 -14.15 16.73
C SER A 409 -9.09 -12.97 17.42
N SER A 410 -8.67 -12.63 18.65
CA SER A 410 -9.18 -11.48 19.38
C SER A 410 -8.72 -10.18 18.72
N GLU A 411 -7.43 -10.07 18.43
CA GLU A 411 -6.83 -8.89 17.80
C GLU A 411 -7.44 -8.63 16.42
N VAL A 412 -7.60 -9.66 15.57
CA VAL A 412 -8.29 -9.52 14.27
C VAL A 412 -9.68 -8.92 14.46
N ARG A 413 -10.48 -9.46 15.39
CA ARG A 413 -11.87 -9.01 15.61
C ARG A 413 -11.94 -7.61 16.17
N GLN A 414 -10.99 -7.23 17.02
CA GLN A 414 -10.95 -5.96 17.72
C GLN A 414 -10.22 -4.86 16.93
N LYS A 415 -9.54 -5.20 15.81
CA LYS A 415 -8.83 -4.23 14.97
C LYS A 415 -9.74 -3.07 14.59
N ARG A 416 -9.24 -1.86 14.86
CA ARG A 416 -9.88 -0.57 14.56
C ARG A 416 -9.11 0.12 13.45
N LEU A 417 -9.77 1.09 12.81
CA LEU A 417 -9.12 1.95 11.85
C LEU A 417 -8.38 3.05 12.63
N GLU A 418 -7.06 2.98 12.59
CA GLU A 418 -6.15 3.94 13.23
C GLU A 418 -5.26 4.53 12.13
N LEU A 419 -5.72 5.61 11.51
CA LEU A 419 -4.96 6.38 10.52
C LEU A 419 -5.10 7.87 10.85
N PRO A 420 -4.03 8.67 10.66
CA PRO A 420 -4.13 10.12 10.62
C PRO A 420 -5.22 10.54 9.64
N LYS A 421 -6.02 11.53 10.02
CA LYS A 421 -7.08 12.09 9.17
C LYS A 421 -7.08 13.61 9.31
N PRO A 422 -7.65 14.35 8.35
CA PRO A 422 -7.64 15.79 8.40
C PRO A 422 -8.45 16.26 9.62
N SER A 423 -8.01 17.37 10.21
CA SER A 423 -8.69 17.93 11.39
C SER A 423 -10.14 18.31 11.07
N SER A 424 -11.03 18.26 12.07
CA SER A 424 -12.42 18.68 11.90
C SER A 424 -12.53 20.12 11.35
N ARG A 425 -11.65 21.01 11.82
CA ARG A 425 -11.57 22.40 11.34
C ARG A 425 -11.21 22.48 9.85
N TYR A 426 -10.25 21.67 9.42
CA TYR A 426 -9.87 21.60 8.01
C TYR A 426 -11.04 21.07 7.15
N LEU A 427 -11.73 20.02 7.59
CA LEU A 427 -12.88 19.46 6.87
C LEU A 427 -14.04 20.47 6.77
N GLU A 428 -14.27 21.28 7.80
CA GLU A 428 -15.25 22.37 7.75
C GLU A 428 -14.87 23.43 6.70
N VAL A 429 -13.61 23.85 6.67
CA VAL A 429 -13.10 24.81 5.67
C VAL A 429 -13.22 24.21 4.27
N LEU A 430 -12.75 22.97 4.06
CA LEU A 430 -12.84 22.26 2.79
C LEU A 430 -14.30 22.20 2.29
N LYS A 431 -15.24 21.87 3.17
CA LYS A 431 -16.67 21.84 2.83
C LYS A 431 -17.18 23.21 2.38
N VAL A 432 -16.91 24.26 3.16
CA VAL A 432 -17.37 25.62 2.87
C VAL A 432 -16.78 26.14 1.55
N GLU A 433 -15.47 25.95 1.36
CA GLU A 433 -14.77 26.42 0.16
C GLU A 433 -15.17 25.62 -1.08
N THR A 434 -15.44 24.32 -0.94
CA THR A 434 -15.95 23.49 -2.05
C THR A 434 -17.31 23.99 -2.54
N GLU A 435 -18.24 24.28 -1.62
CA GLU A 435 -19.56 24.82 -2.00
C GLU A 435 -19.45 26.19 -2.70
N LYS A 436 -18.60 27.08 -2.18
CA LYS A 436 -18.36 28.37 -2.85
C LYS A 436 -17.76 28.19 -4.25
N ALA A 437 -16.79 27.29 -4.41
CA ALA A 437 -16.19 27.00 -5.69
C ALA A 437 -17.20 26.41 -6.68
N ARG A 438 -18.07 25.48 -6.26
CA ARG A 438 -19.17 24.93 -7.07
C ARG A 438 -20.08 26.02 -7.62
N HIS A 439 -20.45 26.98 -6.78
CA HIS A 439 -21.26 28.14 -7.20
C HIS A 439 -20.51 29.05 -8.16
N ALA A 440 -19.27 29.42 -7.84
CA ALA A 440 -18.48 30.34 -8.66
C ALA A 440 -18.18 29.77 -10.05
N ILE A 441 -17.83 28.48 -10.14
CA ILE A 441 -17.47 27.78 -11.38
C ILE A 441 -18.72 27.29 -12.15
N ALA A 442 -19.90 27.33 -11.52
CA ALA A 442 -21.14 26.74 -12.04
C ALA A 442 -21.00 25.23 -12.36
N ASN A 443 -20.27 24.50 -11.51
CA ASN A 443 -20.10 23.06 -11.63
C ASN A 443 -20.40 22.36 -10.29
N PRO A 444 -21.52 21.62 -10.15
CA PRO A 444 -21.87 20.97 -8.90
C PRO A 444 -20.95 19.79 -8.52
N TYR A 445 -20.15 19.28 -9.46
CA TYR A 445 -19.23 18.16 -9.23
C TYR A 445 -17.82 18.59 -8.84
N PHE A 446 -17.55 19.89 -8.80
CA PHE A 446 -16.22 20.40 -8.43
C PHE A 446 -15.83 19.93 -7.01
N LYS A 447 -14.59 19.45 -6.87
CA LYS A 447 -13.95 19.04 -5.61
C LYS A 447 -12.49 19.43 -5.66
N PHE A 448 -11.93 19.91 -4.55
CA PHE A 448 -10.50 20.17 -4.45
C PHE A 448 -9.68 18.87 -4.47
N ASN A 449 -8.49 18.92 -5.06
CA ASN A 449 -7.51 17.85 -5.09
C ASN A 449 -6.11 18.40 -4.73
N GLU A 450 -5.12 17.52 -4.59
CA GLU A 450 -3.76 17.92 -4.20
C GLU A 450 -3.06 18.77 -5.27
N GLU A 451 -3.42 18.60 -6.55
CA GLU A 451 -2.83 19.35 -7.68
C GLU A 451 -3.27 20.82 -7.73
N ASP A 452 -4.35 21.20 -7.04
CA ASP A 452 -4.80 22.59 -7.00
C ASP A 452 -3.82 23.50 -6.24
N GLY A 453 -2.88 22.95 -5.47
CA GLY A 453 -1.97 23.73 -4.61
C GLY A 453 -2.65 24.45 -3.45
N VAL A 454 -3.95 24.21 -3.21
CA VAL A 454 -4.72 24.82 -2.12
C VAL A 454 -4.63 23.96 -0.86
N LEU A 455 -3.44 23.93 -0.24
CA LEU A 455 -3.15 23.01 0.86
C LEU A 455 -3.80 23.39 2.19
N SER A 456 -3.83 24.68 2.52
CA SER A 456 -4.33 25.22 3.80
C SER A 456 -5.59 26.07 3.65
N PHE A 457 -6.06 26.27 2.41
CA PHE A 457 -7.04 27.29 2.03
C PHE A 457 -6.63 28.73 2.42
N ASN A 458 -5.36 28.94 2.79
CA ASN A 458 -4.81 30.28 2.97
C ASN A 458 -4.49 30.90 1.62
N LYS A 459 -5.34 31.84 1.18
CA LYS A 459 -5.19 32.54 -0.10
C LYS A 459 -3.83 33.18 -0.30
N ARG A 460 -3.21 33.67 0.78
CA ARG A 460 -1.92 34.35 0.70
C ARG A 460 -0.82 33.36 0.37
N GLU A 461 -0.75 32.25 1.11
CA GLU A 461 0.21 31.16 0.85
C GLU A 461 0.06 30.67 -0.59
N TYR A 462 -1.17 30.32 -0.98
CA TYR A 462 -1.48 29.91 -2.35
C TYR A 462 -0.96 30.90 -3.41
N LEU A 463 -1.22 32.20 -3.24
CA LEU A 463 -0.76 33.22 -4.18
C LEU A 463 0.77 33.40 -4.19
N LEU A 464 1.49 33.11 -3.10
CA LEU A 464 2.95 33.22 -3.08
C LEU A 464 3.61 32.06 -3.82
N ASP A 465 2.99 30.89 -3.77
CA ASP A 465 3.49 29.67 -4.41
C ASP A 465 3.23 29.66 -5.93
N LEU A 466 2.33 30.51 -6.42
CA LEU A 466 2.04 30.60 -7.85
C LEU A 466 3.24 31.16 -8.66
N PRO A 467 3.51 30.60 -9.85
CA PRO A 467 4.46 31.18 -10.79
C PRO A 467 4.12 32.64 -11.13
N LYS A 468 5.15 33.47 -11.37
CA LYS A 468 4.97 34.90 -11.69
C LYS A 468 4.04 35.13 -12.89
N THR A 469 4.08 34.26 -13.89
CA THR A 469 3.21 34.30 -15.07
C THR A 469 1.73 34.19 -14.70
N ARG A 470 1.38 33.29 -13.78
CA ARG A 470 0.03 33.13 -13.23
C ARG A 470 -0.40 34.35 -12.42
N LEU A 471 0.47 34.85 -11.55
CA LEU A 471 0.19 36.04 -10.77
C LEU A 471 -0.05 37.28 -11.64
N TYR A 472 0.67 37.39 -12.75
CA TYR A 472 0.46 38.45 -13.74
C TYR A 472 -0.87 38.32 -14.47
N ALA A 473 -1.32 37.11 -14.79
CA ALA A 473 -2.64 36.88 -15.36
C ALA A 473 -3.75 37.33 -14.39
N ILE A 474 -3.66 36.93 -13.11
CA ILE A 474 -4.60 37.34 -12.06
C ILE A 474 -4.58 38.86 -11.88
N ALA A 475 -3.39 39.45 -11.79
CA ALA A 475 -3.25 40.90 -11.62
C ALA A 475 -3.80 41.72 -12.79
N LYS A 476 -3.69 41.18 -14.02
CA LYS A 476 -4.29 41.76 -15.23
C LYS A 476 -5.82 41.71 -15.17
N GLU A 477 -6.39 40.58 -14.76
CA GLU A 477 -7.84 40.42 -14.55
C GLU A 477 -8.37 41.35 -13.45
N CYS A 478 -7.57 41.56 -12.40
CA CYS A 478 -7.85 42.52 -11.32
C CYS A 478 -7.59 44.00 -11.69
N HIS A 479 -7.20 44.31 -12.93
CA HIS A 479 -6.86 45.66 -13.39
C HIS A 479 -5.81 46.40 -12.53
N ILE A 480 -4.85 45.68 -11.95
CA ILE A 480 -3.81 46.27 -11.09
C ILE A 480 -2.80 47.02 -11.98
N PRO A 481 -2.57 48.33 -11.81
CA PRO A 481 -1.64 49.06 -12.65
C PRO A 481 -0.18 48.67 -12.35
N ARG A 482 0.66 48.63 -13.40
CA ARG A 482 2.12 48.38 -13.29
C ARG A 482 2.50 47.09 -12.57
N TYR A 483 1.63 46.07 -12.54
CA TYR A 483 1.82 44.81 -11.81
C TYR A 483 3.17 44.11 -12.10
N LYS A 484 3.69 44.20 -13.33
CA LYS A 484 4.99 43.59 -13.72
C LYS A 484 6.20 44.20 -13.01
N LYS A 485 6.08 45.43 -12.50
CA LYS A 485 7.17 46.17 -11.81
C LYS A 485 7.10 45.99 -10.29
N LEU A 486 6.07 45.34 -9.77
CA LEU A 486 5.88 45.17 -8.33
C LEU A 486 6.70 43.98 -7.81
N ALA A 487 7.24 44.14 -6.61
CA ALA A 487 7.77 43.01 -5.84
C ALA A 487 6.64 42.00 -5.56
N LEU A 488 7.00 40.71 -5.47
CA LEU A 488 6.07 39.59 -5.29
C LEU A 488 5.08 39.85 -4.14
N TRP A 489 5.61 40.23 -2.97
CA TRP A 489 4.82 40.49 -1.77
C TRP A 489 3.80 41.63 -1.95
N SER A 490 4.22 42.72 -2.58
CA SER A 490 3.38 43.88 -2.85
C SER A 490 2.28 43.53 -3.85
N LEU A 491 2.61 42.74 -4.88
CA LEU A 491 1.66 42.28 -5.87
C LEU A 491 0.58 41.39 -5.23
N VAL A 492 0.99 40.36 -4.46
CA VAL A 492 0.06 39.48 -3.73
C VAL A 492 -0.83 40.27 -2.77
N SER A 493 -0.26 41.25 -2.07
CA SER A 493 -1.03 42.12 -1.16
C SER A 493 -2.08 42.97 -1.88
N LEU A 494 -1.81 43.44 -3.10
CA LEU A 494 -2.79 44.18 -3.91
C LEU A 494 -3.87 43.26 -4.50
N ILE A 495 -3.49 42.04 -4.89
CA ILE A 495 -4.42 41.01 -5.37
C ILE A 495 -5.41 40.64 -4.25
N LEU A 496 -4.93 40.42 -3.02
CA LEU A 496 -5.77 40.06 -1.88
C LEU A 496 -6.77 41.16 -1.45
N LYS A 497 -6.53 42.42 -1.81
CA LYS A 497 -7.44 43.54 -1.52
C LYS A 497 -8.65 43.59 -2.45
N GLN A 498 -8.66 42.84 -3.55
CA GLN A 498 -9.78 42.84 -4.49
C GLN A 498 -10.99 42.12 -3.90
N LYS A 499 -12.18 42.73 -4.02
CA LYS A 499 -13.40 42.21 -3.39
C LYS A 499 -13.84 40.85 -3.95
N ASN A 500 -13.60 40.61 -5.23
CA ASN A 500 -13.97 39.38 -5.96
C ASN A 500 -12.81 38.39 -6.11
N ILE A 501 -11.71 38.55 -5.34
CA ILE A 501 -10.53 37.70 -5.51
C ILE A 501 -10.85 36.22 -5.34
N GLN A 502 -11.77 35.86 -4.44
CA GLN A 502 -12.14 34.46 -4.23
C GLN A 502 -12.67 33.80 -5.52
N ASP A 503 -13.62 34.47 -6.18
CA ASP A 503 -14.24 33.94 -7.40
C ASP A 503 -13.23 33.88 -8.54
N ILE A 504 -12.35 34.89 -8.65
CA ILE A 504 -11.25 34.88 -9.61
C ILE A 504 -10.35 33.65 -9.38
N LEU A 505 -9.98 33.35 -8.14
CA LEU A 505 -9.12 32.20 -7.83
C LEU A 505 -9.80 30.89 -8.20
N TYR A 506 -11.08 30.71 -7.89
CA TYR A 506 -11.82 29.50 -8.29
C TYR A 506 -11.93 29.36 -9.81
N GLN A 507 -12.19 30.46 -10.52
CA GLN A 507 -12.23 30.48 -11.98
C GLN A 507 -10.88 30.15 -12.61
N GLN A 508 -9.78 30.62 -12.02
CA GLN A 508 -8.43 30.28 -12.48
C GLN A 508 -8.11 28.80 -12.23
N LEU A 509 -8.42 28.27 -11.05
CA LEU A 509 -8.29 26.83 -10.76
C LEU A 509 -9.06 25.98 -11.78
N ALA A 510 -10.29 26.38 -12.12
CA ALA A 510 -11.10 25.69 -13.10
C ALA A 510 -10.47 25.68 -14.51
N LYS A 511 -9.89 26.81 -14.94
CA LYS A 511 -9.20 26.92 -16.24
C LYS A 511 -7.96 26.04 -16.32
N ASP A 512 -7.32 25.80 -15.19
CA ASP A 512 -6.04 25.09 -15.10
C ASP A 512 -6.21 23.58 -15.06
N ARG A 513 -7.37 23.12 -14.61
CA ARG A 513 -7.69 21.70 -14.54
C ARG A 513 -7.82 21.08 -15.92
N ASN A 514 -7.30 19.87 -16.01
CA ASN A 514 -7.52 19.04 -17.18
C ASN A 514 -8.98 18.62 -17.31
N GLN A 515 -9.60 18.40 -16.16
CA GLN A 515 -10.95 17.93 -16.03
C GLN A 515 -11.59 18.52 -14.77
N LEU A 516 -12.81 19.02 -14.91
CA LEU A 516 -13.55 19.65 -13.81
C LEU A 516 -14.39 18.66 -12.99
N ILE A 517 -14.45 17.40 -13.44
CA ILE A 517 -15.26 16.33 -12.87
C ILE A 517 -14.33 15.14 -12.68
N ASP A 518 -14.29 14.58 -11.47
CA ASP A 518 -13.43 13.44 -11.18
C ASP A 518 -13.88 12.21 -11.98
N GLU A 519 -12.94 11.32 -12.30
CA GLU A 519 -13.23 10.10 -13.06
C GLU A 519 -14.31 9.24 -12.40
N GLU A 520 -14.30 9.14 -11.06
CA GLU A 520 -15.35 8.43 -10.31
C GLU A 520 -16.75 9.03 -10.56
N ASP A 521 -16.86 10.37 -10.65
CA ASP A 521 -18.13 11.04 -10.92
C ASP A 521 -18.59 10.83 -12.36
N LEU A 522 -17.68 10.92 -13.34
CA LEU A 522 -17.99 10.58 -14.73
C LEU A 522 -18.52 9.16 -14.86
N GLU A 523 -17.87 8.23 -14.17
CA GLU A 523 -18.22 6.83 -14.19
C GLU A 523 -19.62 6.60 -13.60
N VAL A 524 -19.97 7.34 -12.53
CA VAL A 524 -21.33 7.37 -11.99
C VAL A 524 -22.32 7.89 -13.05
N MET A 525 -22.01 9.02 -13.70
CA MET A 525 -22.86 9.60 -14.74
C MET A 525 -23.12 8.61 -15.88
N ARG A 526 -22.05 7.99 -16.42
CA ARG A 526 -22.12 6.97 -17.47
C ARG A 526 -22.98 5.78 -17.04
N SER A 527 -22.78 5.28 -15.82
CA SER A 527 -23.55 4.14 -15.29
C SER A 527 -25.02 4.47 -15.02
N SER A 528 -25.35 5.74 -14.81
CA SER A 528 -26.71 6.22 -14.54
C SER A 528 -27.49 6.58 -15.82
N GLY A 529 -26.90 6.36 -17.00
CA GLY A 529 -27.50 6.72 -18.29
C GLY A 529 -27.51 8.23 -18.60
N TYR A 530 -26.78 9.05 -17.82
CA TYR A 530 -26.60 10.47 -18.14
C TYR A 530 -25.62 10.59 -19.32
N VAL A 531 -26.10 11.08 -20.45
CA VAL A 531 -25.27 11.57 -21.55
C VAL A 531 -24.85 12.99 -21.19
N LEU A 532 -23.53 13.23 -21.17
CA LEU A 532 -22.92 14.54 -20.87
C LEU A 532 -23.27 15.60 -21.90
#